data_AF-A0A8S0FZK9-F1
#
_entry.id   AF-A0A8S0FZK9-F1
#
_cell.length_a   1.000
_cell.length_b   1.000
_cell.length_c   1.000
_cell.angle_alpha   90.00
_cell.angle_beta   90.00
_cell.angle_gamma   90.00
#
_symmetry.space_group_name_H-M   'P 1'
#
loop_
_entity.id
_entity.type
_entity.pdbx_description
1 polymer ?
#
loop_
_entity_poly.entity_id
_entity_poly.type
_entity_poly.pdbx_seq_one_letter_code
_entity_poly.pdbx_strand_id
1 'polypeptide(L)' 'MTAPLTLLIVEDETPLAEMHAEYIRHIPGFSQILLVGKPGAGPNDDRAF' A
#
# COMPACT_ATOMS: atom_id res chain seq x y z
N MET A 1 8.40 -10.38 -24.22
CA MET A 1 8.89 -9.85 -22.93
C MET A 1 7.73 -9.11 -22.29
N THR A 2 7.21 -9.58 -21.16
CA THR A 2 6.17 -8.85 -20.41
C THR A 2 6.84 -7.74 -19.62
N ALA A 3 6.41 -6.50 -19.83
CA ALA A 3 6.91 -5.37 -19.06
C ALA A 3 6.50 -5.54 -17.58
N PRO A 4 7.37 -5.21 -16.62
CA PRO A 4 7.03 -5.26 -15.20
C PRO A 4 5.87 -4.30 -14.91
N LEU A 5 4.84 -4.79 -14.23
CA LEU A 5 3.70 -3.99 -13.79
C LEU A 5 4.01 -3.37 -12.42
N THR A 6 3.70 -2.09 -12.28
CA THR A 6 3.78 -1.34 -11.02
C THR A 6 2.36 -1.03 -10.54
N LEU A 7 2.06 -1.33 -9.28
CA LEU A 7 0.77 -1.04 -8.65
C LEU A 7 0.93 -0.03 -7.51
N LEU A 8 0.00 0.93 -7.46
CA LEU A 8 -0.14 1.87 -6.35
C LEU A 8 -1.42 1.52 -5.56
N ILE A 9 -1.26 1.23 -4.28
CA ILE A 9 -2.36 0.94 -3.36
C ILE A 9 -2.53 2.18 -2.47
N VAL A 10 -3.71 2.79 -2.54
CA VAL A 10 -4.09 3.96 -1.74
C VAL A 10 -5.26 3.54 -0.86
N GLU A 11 -4.99 3.31 0.42
CA GLU A 11 -6.00 2.97 1.42
C GLU A 11 -5.91 3.94 2.60
N ASP A 12 -7.04 4.16 3.27
CA ASP A 12 -7.09 4.98 4.48
C ASP A 12 -6.46 4.25 5.68
N GLU A 13 -6.63 2.93 5.71
CA GLU A 13 -6.08 2.05 6.74
C GLU A 13 -4.81 1.35 6.23
N THR A 14 -3.67 1.66 6.85
CA THR A 14 -2.38 1.04 6.53
C THR A 14 -2.41 -0.50 6.56
N PRO A 15 -3.05 -1.16 7.56
CA PRO A 15 -3.14 -2.62 7.59
C PRO A 15 -3.89 -3.22 6.40
N LEU A 16 -4.89 -2.49 5.88
CA LEU A 16 -5.67 -2.93 4.72
C LEU A 16 -4.84 -2.82 3.44
N ALA A 17 -4.07 -1.73 3.28
CA ALA A 17 -3.11 -1.59 2.18
C ALA A 17 -2.07 -2.71 2.17
N GLU A 18 -1.55 -3.08 3.34
CA GLU A 18 -0.58 -4.16 3.48
C GLU A 18 -1.17 -5.53 3.11
N MET A 19 -2.40 -5.82 3.55
CA MET A 19 -3.11 -7.04 3.17
C MET A 19 -3.32 -7.12 1.65
N HIS A 20 -3.75 -6.02 1.03
CA HIS A 20 -3.91 -5.95 -0.44
C HIS A 20 -2.57 -6.12 -1.16
N ALA A 21 -1.49 -5.53 -0.63
CA ALA A 21 -0.14 -5.69 -1.19
C ALA A 21 0.28 -7.16 -1.19
N GLU A 22 0.11 -7.83 -0.05
CA GLU A 22 0.54 -9.21 0.12
C GLU A 22 -0.24 -10.15 -0.78
N TYR A 23 -1.55 -9.95 -0.95
CA TYR A 23 -2.34 -10.70 -1.92
C TYR A 23 -1.80 -10.54 -3.35
N ILE A 24 -1.47 -9.32 -3.76
CA ILE A 24 -1.06 -9.00 -5.13
C ILE A 24 0.38 -9.42 -5.45
N ARG A 25 1.26 -9.51 -4.44
CA ARG A 25 2.64 -10.04 -4.61
C ARG A 25 2.69 -11.44 -5.20
N HIS A 26 1.63 -12.22 -5.01
CA HIS A 26 1.53 -13.58 -5.54
C HIS A 26 1.12 -13.62 -7.02
N ILE A 27 0.75 -12.49 -7.62
CA ILE A 27 0.31 -12.41 -9.02
C ILE A 27 1.53 -12.22 -9.94
N PRO A 28 1.80 -13.15 -10.88
CA PRO A 28 2.91 -13.03 -11.81
C PRO A 28 2.80 -11.75 -12.66
N GLY A 29 3.89 -10.99 -12.74
CA GLY A 29 3.98 -9.77 -13.55
C GLY A 29 3.99 -8.48 -12.74
N PHE A 30 3.55 -8.48 -11.48
CA PHE A 30 3.71 -7.35 -10.57
C PHE A 30 5.10 -7.39 -9.94
N SER A 31 5.96 -6.46 -10.34
CA SER A 31 7.35 -6.39 -9.87
C SER A 31 7.54 -5.33 -8.78
N GLN A 32 6.60 -4.38 -8.68
CA GLN A 32 6.65 -3.28 -7.75
C GLN A 32 5.25 -2.96 -7.21
N ILE A 33 5.14 -2.84 -5.90
CA ILE A 33 3.92 -2.42 -5.20
C ILE A 33 4.29 -1.26 -4.29
N LEU A 34 3.62 -0.13 -4.46
CA LEU A 34 3.80 1.08 -3.67
C LEU A 34 2.57 1.26 -2.79
N LEU A 35 2.80 1.43 -1.48
CA LEU A 35 1.74 1.70 -0.51
C LEU A 35 1.77 3.18 -0.16
N VAL A 36 0.64 3.85 -0.35
CA VAL A 36 0.44 5.22 0.12
C VAL A 36 -0.66 5.16 1.17
N GLY A 37 -0.25 5.09 2.42
CA GLY A 37 -1.14 5.37 3.54
C GLY A 37 -1.36 6.88 3.66
N LYS A 38 -2.45 7.28 4.32
CA LYS A 38 -2.56 8.66 4.79
C LYS A 38 -1.35 8.99 5.69
N PRO A 39 -0.77 10.20 5.59
CA PRO A 39 0.16 10.67 6.60
C PRO A 39 -0.63 10.83 7.90
N GLY A 40 -0.65 9.80 8.74
CA GLY A 40 -1.32 9.81 10.03
C GLY A 40 -0.31 9.44 11.11
N ALA A 41 -0.24 10.28 12.14
CA ALA A 41 0.40 9.98 13.42
C ALA A 41 1.93 9.85 13.38
N GLY A 42 2.61 10.97 13.14
CA GLY A 42 3.78 11.24 13.98
C GLY A 42 3.33 11.29 15.46
N PRO A 43 4.22 11.13 16.45
CA PRO A 43 3.88 11.04 17.88
C PRO A 43 3.15 12.28 18.48
N ASN A 44 2.76 13.26 17.67
CA ASN A 44 2.09 14.51 18.04
C ASN A 44 0.81 14.79 17.22
N ASP A 45 0.12 13.78 16.70
CA ASP A 45 -1.12 13.98 15.95
C ASP A 45 -2.34 13.96 16.91
N ASP A 46 -2.79 15.15 17.33
CA ASP A 46 -3.95 15.40 18.21
C ASP A 46 -5.32 15.18 17.51
N ARG A 47 -5.38 14.40 16.42
CA ARG A 47 -6.64 14.06 15.72
C ARG A 47 -7.04 12.60 15.89
N ALA A 48 -6.87 12.08 17.09
CA ALA A 48 -7.70 10.97 17.56
C ALA A 48 -9.12 11.52 17.81
N PHE A 49 -9.99 11.40 16.80
CA PHE A 49 -11.44 11.37 17.01
C PHE A 49 -11.91 9.93 16.88
#